data_AF-A0A9W7E8G2-F1
#
_entry.id   AF-A0A9W7E8G2-F1
#
_cell.length_a   1.000
_cell.length_b   1.000
_cell.length_c   1.000
_cell.angle_alpha   90.00
_cell.angle_beta   90.00
_cell.angle_gamma   90.00
#
_symmetry.space_group_name_H-M   'P 1'
#
loop_
_entity.id
_entity.type
_entity.pdbx_description
1 polymer ?
#
loop_
_entity_poly.entity_id
_entity_poly.type
_entity_poly.pdbx_seq_one_letter_code
_entity_poly.pdbx_strand_id
1 'polypeptide(L)'
;MNWTLIIFVVAVTFTFLPSSSLNIATPIARREVFTRATAASVAFITAPSFTSAAESAPGGLETYSDKDYAFSLKYPASWVATRQELADRRVLELFVDPSASDTSVFVAYTPVRDDYTSLSSFGSLDQVAQTSILPKGTLAGSDVDSKMLSSESKNSAYYFDYVVALPDQPERHLQSIFALLPPASGSAGMTLVTITAQCLESDYPKRQGEIKSIIESYAKEKK
;
A
#
# COMPACT_ATOMS: atom_id res chain seq x y z
N MET A 1 10.08 -20.66 -18.48
CA MET A 1 8.88 -19.80 -18.62
C MET A 1 9.22 -18.52 -17.87
N ASN A 2 9.62 -17.49 -18.60
CA ASN A 2 10.26 -16.28 -18.05
C ASN A 2 9.21 -15.30 -17.56
N TRP A 3 9.35 -14.81 -16.33
CA TRP A 3 8.49 -13.79 -15.75
C TRP A 3 9.34 -12.57 -15.43
N THR A 4 9.12 -11.48 -16.18
CA THR A 4 9.85 -10.22 -16.05
C THR A 4 9.01 -9.28 -15.17
N LEU A 5 9.54 -8.92 -14.00
CA LEU A 5 8.91 -7.99 -13.07
C LEU A 5 9.25 -6.55 -13.49
N ILE A 6 8.25 -5.76 -13.85
CA ILE A 6 8.40 -4.35 -14.22
C ILE A 6 8.13 -3.50 -12.97
N ILE A 7 9.17 -2.83 -12.46
CA ILE A 7 9.08 -1.81 -11.41
C ILE A 7 8.79 -0.47 -12.08
N PHE A 8 7.67 0.17 -11.74
CA PHE A 8 7.37 1.54 -12.16
C PHE A 8 7.60 2.52 -11.00
N VAL A 9 8.58 3.41 -11.18
CA VAL A 9 8.80 4.60 -10.35
C VAL A 9 7.97 5.73 -10.94
N VAL A 10 7.04 6.30 -10.16
CA VAL A 10 6.27 7.49 -10.55
C VAL A 10 6.95 8.73 -10.00
N ALA A 11 7.58 9.51 -10.89
CA ALA A 11 8.11 10.84 -10.56
C ALA A 11 7.04 11.90 -10.89
N VAL A 12 6.53 12.57 -9.86
CA VAL A 12 5.62 13.73 -10.03
C VAL A 12 6.48 14.99 -10.15
N THR A 13 6.59 15.53 -11.35
CA THR A 13 7.22 16.83 -11.60
C THR A 13 6.15 17.91 -11.72
N PHE A 14 6.14 18.84 -10.76
CA PHE A 14 5.24 19.99 -10.74
C PHE A 14 5.90 21.13 -11.53
N THR A 15 5.42 21.44 -12.74
CA THR A 15 5.90 22.59 -13.52
C THR A 15 4.97 23.78 -13.31
N PHE A 16 5.53 24.84 -12.72
CA PHE A 16 4.96 26.17 -12.59
C PHE A 16 4.95 26.86 -13.97
N LEU A 17 3.78 27.33 -14.42
CA LEU A 17 3.67 28.22 -15.59
C LEU A 17 3.40 29.66 -15.12
N PRO A 18 4.23 30.66 -15.51
CA PRO A 18 3.93 32.05 -15.30
C PRO A 18 3.05 32.62 -16.42
N SER A 19 2.21 33.56 -16.03
CA SER A 19 1.30 34.38 -16.81
C SER A 19 2.01 35.33 -17.78
N SER A 20 1.43 35.55 -18.96
CA SER A 20 1.59 36.77 -19.76
C SER A 20 0.41 36.94 -20.72
N SER A 21 -0.17 38.14 -20.67
CA SER A 21 -1.32 38.65 -21.42
C SER A 21 -0.92 39.13 -22.83
N LEU A 22 -1.88 39.18 -23.76
CA LEU A 22 -1.88 40.13 -24.90
C LEU A 22 -3.30 40.32 -25.48
N ASN A 23 -3.59 41.58 -25.82
CA ASN A 23 -4.89 42.20 -26.04
C ASN A 23 -5.27 42.29 -27.54
N ILE A 24 -6.58 42.23 -27.80
CA ILE A 24 -7.42 43.00 -28.76
C ILE A 24 -7.04 43.05 -30.25
N ALA A 25 -7.94 42.55 -31.11
CA ALA A 25 -8.64 43.35 -32.15
C ALA A 25 -9.71 42.52 -32.90
N THR A 26 -10.92 43.07 -33.01
CA THR A 26 -12.05 42.59 -33.85
C THR A 26 -11.99 43.26 -35.24
N PRO A 27 -12.78 42.83 -36.28
CA PRO A 27 -14.18 43.28 -36.38
C PRO A 27 -15.21 42.33 -37.07
N ILE A 28 -16.43 42.39 -36.53
CA ILE A 28 -17.75 42.52 -37.21
C ILE A 28 -18.36 41.32 -37.98
N ALA A 29 -19.33 40.72 -37.26
CA ALA A 29 -20.77 40.57 -37.57
C ALA A 29 -21.26 39.85 -38.84
N ARG A 30 -22.19 38.90 -38.61
CA ARG A 30 -23.59 38.92 -39.10
C ARG A 30 -24.30 37.64 -38.63
N ARG A 31 -25.02 37.71 -37.50
CA ARG A 31 -26.37 37.13 -37.28
C ARG A 31 -26.76 37.34 -35.81
N GLU A 32 -27.31 38.52 -35.52
CA GLU A 32 -28.24 38.63 -34.41
C GLU A 32 -29.50 37.84 -34.76
N VAL A 33 -30.04 37.06 -33.82
CA VAL A 33 -31.48 36.92 -33.57
C VAL A 33 -31.65 36.50 -32.10
N PHE A 34 -31.95 37.51 -31.27
CA PHE A 34 -33.11 37.58 -30.39
C PHE A 34 -33.16 36.81 -29.04
N THR A 35 -33.45 37.60 -28.02
CA THR A 35 -34.28 37.34 -26.82
C THR A 35 -33.70 36.58 -25.61
N ARG A 36 -33.09 37.37 -24.70
CA ARG A 36 -33.65 37.73 -23.37
C ARG A 36 -34.69 36.77 -22.77
N ALA A 37 -34.33 36.07 -21.70
CA ALA A 37 -35.25 35.74 -20.60
C ALA A 37 -34.45 35.40 -19.33
N THR A 38 -34.62 36.25 -18.31
CA THR A 38 -34.26 36.04 -16.92
C THR A 38 -35.12 34.95 -16.29
N ALA A 39 -34.51 33.95 -15.67
CA ALA A 39 -35.13 33.20 -14.59
C ALA A 39 -34.03 32.64 -13.68
N ALA A 40 -33.95 33.21 -12.48
CA ALA A 40 -33.17 32.66 -11.38
C ALA A 40 -33.84 31.36 -10.92
N SER A 41 -33.13 30.25 -11.04
CA SER A 41 -33.44 29.01 -10.32
C SER A 41 -32.27 28.69 -9.41
N VAL A 42 -32.51 28.85 -8.11
CA VAL A 42 -31.64 28.39 -7.02
C VAL A 42 -31.51 26.88 -7.15
N ALA A 43 -30.45 26.41 -7.79
CA ALA A 43 -30.04 25.02 -7.68
C ALA A 43 -29.34 24.89 -6.32
N PHE A 44 -29.95 24.11 -5.43
CA PHE A 44 -29.35 23.64 -4.20
C PHE A 44 -27.94 23.11 -4.51
N ILE A 45 -26.92 23.78 -3.98
CA ILE A 45 -25.59 23.18 -3.83
C ILE A 45 -25.78 22.10 -2.78
N THR A 46 -26.10 20.87 -3.22
CA THR A 46 -25.81 19.69 -2.44
C THR A 46 -24.29 19.61 -2.37
N ALA A 47 -23.72 20.24 -1.36
CA ALA A 47 -22.36 19.98 -0.96
C ALA A 47 -22.23 18.45 -0.80
N PRO A 48 -21.20 17.80 -1.38
CA PRO A 48 -20.87 16.47 -0.91
C PRO A 48 -20.66 16.60 0.60
N SER A 49 -21.47 15.88 1.37
CA SER A 49 -21.15 15.61 2.76
C SER A 49 -19.79 14.93 2.73
N PHE A 50 -18.75 15.68 3.03
CA PHE A 50 -17.52 15.10 3.51
C PHE A 50 -17.91 14.38 4.79
N THR A 51 -18.17 13.07 4.69
CA THR A 51 -18.11 12.19 5.84
C THR A 51 -16.67 12.20 6.28
N SER A 52 -16.31 13.18 7.10
CA SER A 52 -15.11 13.13 7.91
C SER A 52 -15.37 12.03 8.94
N ALA A 53 -14.93 10.82 8.59
CA ALA A 53 -14.87 9.73 9.55
C ALA A 53 -13.83 10.12 10.61
N ALA A 54 -14.33 10.24 11.84
CA ALA A 54 -13.62 10.25 13.12
C ALA A 54 -12.29 11.04 13.18
N GLU A 55 -12.36 12.22 13.79
CA GLU A 55 -11.23 12.81 14.51
C GLU A 55 -10.84 11.87 15.66
N SER A 56 -9.92 10.94 15.37
CA SER A 56 -9.24 10.13 16.39
C SER A 56 -8.09 10.93 16.98
N ALA A 57 -8.08 11.03 18.31
CA ALA A 57 -7.12 11.79 19.11
C ALA A 57 -5.65 11.60 18.68
N PRO A 58 -4.79 12.64 18.80
CA PRO A 58 -3.39 12.58 18.42
C PRO A 58 -2.65 11.65 19.38
N GLY A 59 -2.42 10.41 18.97
CA GLY A 59 -1.69 9.39 19.74
C GLY A 59 -2.44 8.07 19.99
N GLY A 60 -3.63 7.86 19.39
CA GLY A 60 -4.33 6.58 19.46
C GLY A 60 -3.81 5.54 18.46
N LEU A 61 -3.76 4.27 18.85
CA LEU A 61 -3.63 3.14 17.91
C LEU A 61 -5.04 2.85 17.35
N GLU A 62 -5.20 2.98 16.04
CA GLU A 62 -6.41 2.58 15.34
C GLU A 62 -6.33 1.09 14.98
N THR A 63 -7.46 0.40 15.01
CA THR A 63 -7.53 -1.02 14.63
C THR A 63 -8.13 -1.12 13.24
N TYR A 64 -7.30 -1.52 12.29
CA TYR A 64 -7.74 -1.97 10.97
C TYR A 64 -8.29 -3.39 11.11
N SER A 65 -9.52 -3.62 10.65
CA SER A 65 -10.14 -4.95 10.62
C SER A 65 -10.69 -5.17 9.22
N ASP A 66 -10.12 -6.13 8.52
CA ASP A 66 -10.59 -6.52 7.20
C ASP A 66 -11.61 -7.67 7.34
N LYS A 67 -12.87 -7.34 7.07
CA LYS A 67 -13.98 -8.31 7.12
C LYS A 67 -13.93 -9.32 5.98
N ASP A 68 -13.27 -8.99 4.86
CA ASP A 68 -13.15 -9.85 3.70
C ASP A 68 -12.13 -10.97 3.93
N TYR A 69 -11.13 -10.76 4.80
CA TYR A 69 -10.06 -11.73 5.07
C TYR A 69 -9.91 -12.13 6.54
N ALA A 70 -10.80 -11.65 7.42
CA ALA A 70 -10.86 -12.00 8.84
C ALA A 70 -9.51 -11.84 9.55
N PHE A 71 -8.88 -10.68 9.41
CA PHE A 71 -7.70 -10.32 10.18
C PHE A 71 -7.81 -8.89 10.69
N SER A 72 -7.10 -8.63 11.80
CA SER A 72 -6.92 -7.29 12.34
C SER A 72 -5.46 -6.93 12.50
N LEU A 73 -5.20 -5.63 12.32
CA LEU A 73 -3.90 -4.99 12.44
C LEU A 73 -4.09 -3.66 13.16
N LYS A 74 -3.22 -3.33 14.11
CA LYS A 74 -3.21 -1.99 14.72
C LYS A 74 -2.18 -1.12 14.02
N TYR A 75 -2.56 0.12 13.75
CA TYR A 75 -1.68 1.10 13.14
C TYR A 75 -1.84 2.46 13.85
N PRO A 76 -0.81 3.32 13.85
CA PRO A 76 -0.93 4.65 14.44
C PRO A 76 -2.00 5.47 13.69
N ALA A 77 -2.93 6.11 14.42
CA ALA A 77 -3.98 6.93 13.82
C ALA A 77 -3.45 8.16 13.05
N SER A 78 -2.18 8.51 13.24
CA SER A 78 -1.52 9.55 12.46
C SER A 78 -1.22 9.15 11.02
N TRP A 79 -1.28 7.85 10.69
CA TRP A 79 -0.91 7.35 9.36
C TRP A 79 -2.07 7.46 8.37
N VAL A 80 -1.74 7.76 7.12
CA VAL A 80 -2.71 7.87 6.04
C VAL A 80 -2.92 6.49 5.41
N ALA A 81 -4.13 5.95 5.54
CA ALA A 81 -4.54 4.69 4.92
C ALA A 81 -5.13 4.95 3.51
N THR A 82 -4.61 4.25 2.51
CA THR A 82 -5.07 4.29 1.13
C THR A 82 -5.32 2.88 0.62
N ARG A 83 -6.50 2.61 0.05
CA ARG A 83 -6.81 1.32 -0.61
C ARG A 83 -6.78 1.51 -2.12
N GLN A 84 -6.00 0.70 -2.79
CA GLN A 84 -5.86 0.69 -4.25
C GLN A 84 -6.23 -0.68 -4.79
N GLU A 85 -7.18 -0.73 -5.72
CA GLU A 85 -7.50 -1.93 -6.49
C GLU A 85 -6.75 -1.87 -7.82
N LEU A 86 -5.98 -2.92 -8.12
CA LEU A 86 -5.25 -3.04 -9.38
C LEU A 86 -6.14 -3.74 -10.42
N ALA A 87 -5.86 -3.51 -11.70
CA ALA A 87 -6.62 -4.05 -12.84
C ALA A 87 -6.75 -5.59 -12.85
N ASP A 88 -5.94 -6.29 -12.06
CA ASP A 88 -5.90 -7.74 -11.94
C ASP A 88 -6.71 -8.28 -10.74
N ARG A 89 -7.65 -7.48 -10.20
CA ARG A 89 -8.44 -7.78 -8.97
C ARG A 89 -7.57 -7.96 -7.72
N ARG A 90 -6.30 -7.57 -7.79
CA ARG A 90 -5.41 -7.52 -6.63
C ARG A 90 -5.70 -6.24 -5.88
N VAL A 91 -5.94 -6.38 -4.59
CA VAL A 91 -6.14 -5.24 -3.69
C VAL A 91 -4.81 -4.98 -2.99
N LEU A 92 -4.48 -3.71 -2.85
CA LEU A 92 -3.37 -3.24 -2.05
C LEU A 92 -3.88 -2.21 -1.06
N GLU A 93 -3.47 -2.32 0.19
CA GLU A 93 -3.73 -1.32 1.22
C GLU A 93 -2.40 -0.78 1.68
N LEU A 94 -2.27 0.55 1.69
CA LEU A 94 -1.03 1.25 1.97
C LEU A 94 -1.29 2.22 3.12
N PHE A 95 -0.50 2.09 4.17
CA PHE A 95 -0.49 2.94 5.34
C PHE A 95 0.84 3.69 5.35
N VAL A 96 0.82 5.01 5.14
CA VAL A 96 2.03 5.84 5.07
C VAL A 96 2.06 6.81 6.24
N ASP A 97 3.24 6.95 6.86
CA ASP A 97 3.44 8.02 7.83
C ASP A 97 3.56 9.37 7.10
N PRO A 98 2.69 10.37 7.39
CA PRO A 98 2.79 11.69 6.78
C PRO A 98 4.09 12.43 7.16
N SER A 99 4.74 12.04 8.25
CA SER A 99 5.98 12.67 8.75
C SER A 99 7.23 12.14 8.05
N ALA A 100 7.18 10.91 7.52
CA ALA A 100 8.28 10.28 6.82
C ALA A 100 7.74 9.33 5.73
N SER A 101 7.78 9.77 4.48
CA SER A 101 7.31 9.01 3.32
C SER A 101 8.05 7.68 3.12
N ASP A 102 9.24 7.53 3.69
CA ASP A 102 10.03 6.30 3.63
C ASP A 102 9.60 5.22 4.65
N THR A 103 8.73 5.58 5.61
CA THR A 103 8.10 4.61 6.50
C THR A 103 6.68 4.34 6.05
N SER A 104 6.41 3.10 5.66
CA SER A 104 5.05 2.69 5.33
C SER A 104 4.83 1.22 5.62
N VAL A 105 3.58 0.84 5.80
CA VAL A 105 3.13 -0.55 5.82
C VAL A 105 2.21 -0.76 4.65
N PHE A 106 2.37 -1.84 3.91
CA PHE A 106 1.41 -2.22 2.89
C PHE A 106 0.95 -3.66 3.07
N VAL A 107 -0.30 -3.90 2.67
CA VAL A 107 -0.93 -5.20 2.66
C VAL A 107 -1.25 -5.54 1.21
N ALA A 108 -0.70 -6.63 0.72
CA ALA A 108 -0.95 -7.15 -0.61
C ALA A 108 -1.80 -8.42 -0.51
N TYR A 109 -2.93 -8.42 -1.21
CA TYR A 109 -3.83 -9.57 -1.32
C TYR A 109 -3.54 -10.31 -2.62
N THR A 110 -3.00 -11.52 -2.50
CA THR A 110 -2.68 -12.38 -3.65
C THR A 110 -3.52 -13.65 -3.60
N PRO A 111 -4.50 -13.84 -4.51
CA PRO A 111 -5.25 -15.08 -4.57
C PRO A 111 -4.31 -16.23 -4.95
N VAL A 112 -4.39 -17.34 -4.23
CA VAL A 112 -3.60 -18.53 -4.50
C VAL A 112 -4.47 -19.63 -5.07
N ARG A 113 -3.86 -20.58 -5.78
CA ARG A 113 -4.57 -21.72 -6.35
C ARG A 113 -5.01 -22.70 -5.24
N ASP A 114 -6.01 -23.51 -5.55
CA ASP A 114 -6.67 -24.41 -4.58
C ASP A 114 -5.75 -25.53 -4.04
N ASP A 115 -4.61 -25.79 -4.69
CA ASP A 115 -3.57 -26.71 -4.21
C ASP A 115 -2.78 -26.16 -3.00
N TYR A 116 -2.82 -24.84 -2.77
CA TYR A 116 -2.20 -24.17 -1.62
C TYR A 116 -3.18 -24.05 -0.45
N THR A 117 -3.32 -25.16 0.29
CA THR A 117 -4.21 -25.24 1.47
C THR A 117 -3.54 -24.80 2.77
N SER A 118 -2.21 -24.63 2.78
CA SER A 118 -1.42 -24.29 3.96
C SER A 118 -0.22 -23.43 3.58
N LEU A 119 0.32 -22.66 4.54
CA LEU A 119 1.59 -21.94 4.30
C LEU A 119 2.76 -22.89 4.03
N SER A 120 2.73 -24.11 4.59
CA SER A 120 3.72 -25.15 4.29
C SER A 120 3.71 -25.62 2.84
N SER A 121 2.63 -25.36 2.09
CA SER A 121 2.58 -25.66 0.65
C SER A 121 3.55 -24.79 -0.16
N PHE A 122 4.01 -23.65 0.38
CA PHE A 122 5.07 -22.83 -0.23
C PHE A 122 6.50 -23.33 0.06
N GLY A 123 6.64 -24.34 0.92
CA GLY A 123 7.92 -24.86 1.37
C GLY A 123 8.21 -24.54 2.84
N SER A 124 9.43 -24.84 3.29
CA SER A 124 9.88 -24.47 4.62
C SER A 124 10.12 -22.96 4.73
N LEU A 125 10.13 -22.45 5.96
CA LEU A 125 10.41 -21.04 6.26
C LEU A 125 11.67 -20.52 5.54
N ASP A 126 12.76 -21.30 5.60
CA ASP A 126 14.03 -20.98 4.96
C ASP A 126 13.94 -20.96 3.42
N GLN A 127 13.16 -21.88 2.84
CA GLN A 127 12.97 -21.92 1.39
C GLN A 127 12.18 -20.70 0.90
N VAL A 128 11.15 -20.31 1.64
CA VAL A 128 10.35 -19.11 1.32
C VAL A 128 11.19 -17.85 1.47
N ALA A 129 11.98 -17.74 2.54
CA ALA A 129 12.93 -16.65 2.74
C ALA A 129 13.91 -16.52 1.57
N GLN A 130 14.54 -17.62 1.14
CA GLN A 130 15.54 -17.60 0.07
C GLN A 130 14.94 -17.38 -1.33
N THR A 131 13.69 -17.80 -1.55
CA THR A 131 13.09 -17.77 -2.89
C THR A 131 12.29 -16.49 -3.14
N SER A 132 11.57 -16.00 -2.13
CA SER A 132 10.64 -14.87 -2.27
C SER A 132 11.20 -13.55 -1.75
N ILE A 133 12.09 -13.58 -0.76
CA ILE A 133 12.49 -12.39 0.00
C ILE A 133 13.92 -11.96 -0.30
N LEU A 134 14.82 -12.93 -0.48
CA LEU A 134 16.22 -12.70 -0.83
C LEU A 134 16.43 -13.04 -2.31
N PRO A 135 15.94 -12.22 -3.28
CA PRO A 135 16.29 -12.46 -4.66
C PRO A 135 17.81 -12.36 -4.78
N LYS A 136 18.45 -13.44 -5.24
CA LYS A 136 19.88 -13.41 -5.56
C LYS A 136 20.05 -12.43 -6.72
N GLY A 137 20.47 -11.19 -6.41
CA GLY A 137 20.60 -10.09 -7.39
C GLY A 137 21.43 -10.45 -8.62
N THR A 138 22.33 -11.43 -8.47
CA THR A 138 23.10 -12.03 -9.57
C THR A 138 22.27 -12.63 -10.71
N LEU A 139 21.01 -13.02 -10.50
CA LEU A 139 20.13 -13.52 -11.57
C LEU A 139 19.33 -12.41 -12.29
N ALA A 140 19.17 -11.23 -11.68
CA ALA A 140 18.38 -10.12 -12.21
C ALA A 140 19.24 -9.01 -12.86
N GLY A 141 20.57 -9.12 -12.79
CA GLY A 141 21.50 -8.14 -13.35
C GLY A 141 21.64 -6.85 -12.53
N SER A 142 20.96 -6.77 -11.39
CA SER A 142 21.05 -5.71 -10.40
C SER A 142 21.71 -6.26 -9.14
N ASP A 143 22.79 -5.62 -8.70
CA ASP A 143 23.56 -6.00 -7.52
C ASP A 143 22.80 -5.57 -6.26
N VAL A 144 21.67 -6.25 -6.01
CA VAL A 144 20.84 -6.07 -4.82
C VAL A 144 21.40 -6.98 -3.74
N ASP A 145 22.01 -6.38 -2.72
CA ASP A 145 22.44 -7.11 -1.53
C ASP A 145 21.27 -7.18 -0.54
N SER A 146 21.02 -8.37 -0.01
CA SER A 146 19.91 -8.60 0.91
C SER A 146 20.35 -9.53 2.02
N LYS A 147 20.07 -9.13 3.26
CA LYS A 147 20.50 -9.83 4.47
C LYS A 147 19.28 -10.15 5.32
N MET A 148 19.05 -11.44 5.55
CA MET A 148 18.06 -11.89 6.52
C MET A 148 18.60 -11.71 7.93
N LEU A 149 17.83 -11.03 8.79
CA LEU A 149 18.13 -10.85 10.21
C LEU A 149 17.44 -11.91 11.06
N SER A 150 16.16 -12.16 10.79
CA SER A 150 15.38 -13.17 11.50
C SER A 150 14.30 -13.77 10.61
N SER A 151 14.00 -15.04 10.85
CA SER A 151 12.88 -15.73 10.23
C SER A 151 12.22 -16.60 11.29
N GLU A 152 10.93 -16.37 11.55
CA GLU A 152 10.17 -17.11 12.55
C GLU A 152 8.80 -17.53 12.01
N SER A 153 8.32 -18.70 12.43
CA SER A 153 6.94 -19.12 12.16
C SER A 153 6.13 -19.10 13.46
N LYS A 154 5.08 -18.27 13.51
CA LYS A 154 4.22 -18.11 14.69
C LYS A 154 2.77 -17.92 14.25
N ASN A 155 1.81 -18.43 15.02
CA ASN A 155 0.37 -18.23 14.77
C ASN A 155 -0.12 -18.59 13.36
N SER A 156 0.48 -19.61 12.72
CA SER A 156 0.21 -19.96 11.31
C SER A 156 0.49 -18.82 10.32
N ALA A 157 1.49 -17.99 10.63
CA ALA A 157 2.07 -16.98 9.77
C ALA A 157 3.61 -17.07 9.81
N TYR A 158 4.25 -16.63 8.74
CA TYR A 158 5.71 -16.51 8.66
C TYR A 158 6.10 -15.04 8.82
N TYR A 159 7.02 -14.80 9.75
CA TYR A 159 7.59 -13.51 10.05
C TYR A 159 9.01 -13.48 9.52
N PHE A 160 9.31 -12.47 8.73
CA PHE A 160 10.62 -12.26 8.15
C PHE A 160 11.09 -10.86 8.48
N ASP A 161 12.33 -10.77 8.93
CA ASP A 161 13.01 -9.53 9.21
C ASP A 161 14.30 -9.48 8.40
N TYR A 162 14.44 -8.50 7.52
CA TYR A 162 15.55 -8.45 6.58
C TYR A 162 15.88 -7.01 6.16
N VAL A 163 17.14 -6.82 5.78
CA VAL A 163 17.66 -5.56 5.26
C VAL A 163 17.94 -5.73 3.78
N VAL A 164 17.55 -4.75 2.98
CA VAL A 164 17.81 -4.71 1.55
C VAL A 164 18.64 -3.46 1.23
N ALA A 165 19.80 -3.69 0.62
CA ALA A 165 20.67 -2.66 0.09
C ALA A 165 20.57 -2.67 -1.43
N LEU A 166 20.15 -1.54 -1.99
CA LEU A 166 20.11 -1.30 -3.42
C LEU A 166 21.29 -0.38 -3.77
N PRO A 167 21.96 -0.56 -4.92
CA PRO A 167 23.20 0.16 -5.23
C PRO A 167 23.01 1.68 -5.33
N ASP A 168 21.80 2.15 -5.66
CA ASP A 168 21.47 3.57 -5.87
C ASP A 168 20.52 4.15 -4.79
N GLN A 169 20.17 3.37 -3.76
CA GLN A 169 19.21 3.78 -2.73
C GLN A 169 19.74 3.45 -1.33
N PRO A 170 19.37 4.24 -0.31
CA PRO A 170 19.74 3.92 1.07
C PRO A 170 19.17 2.56 1.48
N GLU A 171 19.90 1.88 2.37
CA GLU A 171 19.49 0.59 2.92
C GLU A 171 18.12 0.70 3.59
N ARG A 172 17.26 -0.29 3.32
CA ARG A 172 15.89 -0.35 3.84
C ARG A 172 15.74 -1.57 4.73
N HIS A 173 15.15 -1.34 5.89
CA HIS A 173 14.73 -2.35 6.82
C HIS A 173 13.31 -2.77 6.49
N LEU A 174 13.10 -4.06 6.22
CA LEU A 174 11.82 -4.63 5.82
C LEU A 174 11.40 -5.73 6.79
N GLN A 175 10.19 -5.61 7.32
CA GLN A 175 9.56 -6.67 8.11
C GLN A 175 8.32 -7.15 7.37
N SER A 176 8.28 -8.43 7.03
CA SER A 176 7.20 -9.03 6.25
C SER A 176 6.52 -10.16 7.00
N ILE A 177 5.19 -10.17 6.98
CA ILE A 177 4.34 -11.24 7.50
C ILE A 177 3.63 -11.88 6.32
N PHE A 178 3.79 -13.20 6.17
CA PHE A 178 3.04 -13.99 5.20
C PHE A 178 2.01 -14.83 5.94
N ALA A 179 0.73 -14.63 5.61
CA ALA A 179 -0.37 -15.37 6.18
C ALA A 179 -1.30 -15.88 5.10
N LEU A 180 -1.79 -17.11 5.26
CA LEU A 180 -2.77 -17.70 4.36
C LEU A 180 -4.15 -17.68 5.03
N LEU A 181 -5.06 -16.92 4.41
CA LEU A 181 -6.38 -16.65 4.95
C LEU A 181 -7.46 -17.07 3.94
N PRO A 182 -8.52 -17.76 4.39
CA PRO A 182 -9.67 -18.02 3.55
C PRO A 182 -10.46 -16.71 3.36
N PRO A 183 -10.90 -16.39 2.13
CA PRO A 183 -11.76 -15.24 1.89
C PRO A 183 -13.11 -15.44 2.58
N ALA A 184 -13.60 -14.40 3.24
CA ALA A 184 -14.88 -14.39 3.94
C ALA A 184 -16.06 -14.55 2.98
N SER A 185 -15.90 -14.14 1.71
CA SER A 185 -16.90 -14.16 0.64
C SER A 185 -17.29 -15.57 0.12
N GLY A 186 -16.79 -16.66 0.73
CA GLY A 186 -17.19 -18.02 0.36
C GLY A 186 -16.57 -18.52 -0.96
N SER A 187 -15.57 -17.80 -1.48
CA SER A 187 -14.67 -18.29 -2.53
C SER A 187 -13.89 -19.50 -2.01
N ALA A 188 -13.83 -20.57 -2.80
CA ALA A 188 -13.15 -21.82 -2.43
C ALA A 188 -11.61 -21.72 -2.38
N GLY A 189 -11.04 -20.65 -2.93
CA GLY A 189 -9.60 -20.43 -2.98
C GLY A 189 -9.07 -19.68 -1.75
N MET A 190 -7.88 -20.03 -1.29
CA MET A 190 -7.18 -19.31 -0.23
C MET A 190 -6.55 -18.01 -0.78
N THR A 191 -6.29 -17.03 0.08
CA THR A 191 -5.58 -15.80 -0.29
C THR A 191 -4.34 -15.66 0.57
N LEU A 192 -3.20 -15.43 -0.09
CA LEU A 192 -1.96 -15.03 0.57
C LEU A 192 -2.05 -13.55 0.87
N VAL A 193 -2.08 -13.23 2.16
CA VAL A 193 -2.00 -11.87 2.68
C VAL A 193 -0.55 -11.63 3.08
N THR A 194 0.09 -10.71 2.38
CA THR A 194 1.45 -10.28 2.65
C THR A 194 1.39 -8.88 3.24
N ILE A 195 1.81 -8.76 4.50
CA ILE A 195 1.93 -7.47 5.19
C ILE A 195 3.41 -7.13 5.24
N THR A 196 3.83 -6.02 4.65
CA THR A 196 5.22 -5.60 4.66
C THR A 196 5.32 -4.19 5.22
N ALA A 197 6.03 -4.06 6.33
CA ALA A 197 6.49 -2.80 6.87
C ALA A 197 7.85 -2.46 6.26
N GLN A 198 8.01 -1.24 5.79
CA GLN A 198 9.26 -0.70 5.29
C GLN A 198 9.68 0.55 6.05
N CYS A 199 10.98 0.68 6.28
CA CYS A 199 11.61 1.84 6.88
C CYS A 199 13.04 2.00 6.33
N LEU A 200 13.61 3.20 6.45
CA LEU A 200 15.03 3.41 6.20
C LEU A 200 15.85 2.86 7.37
N GLU A 201 16.99 2.24 7.09
CA GLU A 201 17.87 1.69 8.15
C GLU A 201 18.32 2.78 9.15
N SER A 202 18.54 4.01 8.68
CA SER A 202 18.96 5.12 9.57
C SER A 202 17.91 5.54 10.60
N ASP A 203 16.62 5.32 10.30
CA ASP A 203 15.51 5.71 11.18
C ASP A 203 14.87 4.52 11.90
N TYR A 204 15.23 3.30 11.52
CA TYR A 204 14.82 2.08 12.21
C TYR A 204 15.03 2.13 13.74
N PRO A 205 16.19 2.54 14.31
CA PRO A 205 16.36 2.53 15.77
C PRO A 205 15.39 3.47 16.52
N LYS A 206 14.85 4.50 15.86
CA LYS A 206 13.87 5.41 16.46
C LYS A 206 12.44 4.84 16.36
N ARG A 207 12.16 4.11 15.29
CA ARG A 207 10.80 3.63 14.91
C ARG A 207 10.59 2.14 15.15
N GLN A 208 11.62 1.42 15.57
CA GLN A 208 11.58 -0.03 15.80
C GLN A 208 10.46 -0.41 16.77
N GLY A 209 10.23 0.38 17.82
CA GLY A 209 9.15 0.13 18.77
C GLY A 209 7.77 0.18 18.13
N GLU A 210 7.54 1.17 17.26
CA GLU A 210 6.27 1.34 16.54
C GLU A 210 6.07 0.23 15.51
N ILE A 211 7.06 -0.02 14.66
CA ILE A 211 7.00 -1.06 13.62
C ILE A 211 6.79 -2.44 14.25
N LYS A 212 7.56 -2.76 15.29
CA LYS A 212 7.41 -4.03 16.01
C LYS A 212 6.03 -4.14 16.65
N SER A 213 5.50 -3.05 17.22
CA SER A 213 4.15 -3.06 17.79
C SER A 213 3.07 -3.31 16.73
N ILE A 214 3.21 -2.73 15.53
CA ILE A 214 2.30 -2.98 14.41
C ILE A 214 2.35 -4.45 13.99
N ILE A 215 3.56 -4.99 13.78
CA ILE A 215 3.77 -6.38 13.35
C ILE A 215 3.29 -7.39 14.40
N GLU A 216 3.54 -7.13 15.69
CA GLU A 216 3.06 -7.97 16.79
C GLU A 216 1.55 -7.87 17.01
N SER A 217 0.93 -6.76 16.63
CA SER A 217 -0.53 -6.57 16.75
C SER A 217 -1.33 -7.41 15.76
N TYR A 218 -0.68 -7.99 14.75
CA TYR A 218 -1.32 -8.85 13.78
C TYR A 218 -2.03 -10.02 14.47
N ALA A 219 -3.34 -10.08 14.28
CA ALA A 219 -4.17 -11.15 14.78
C ALA A 219 -5.05 -11.70 13.66
N LYS A 220 -5.05 -13.03 13.52
CA LYS A 220 -6.04 -13.73 12.70
C LYS A 220 -7.34 -13.81 13.47
N GLU A 221 -8.41 -13.23 12.94
CA GLU A 221 -9.73 -13.34 13.53
C GLU A 221 -10.31 -14.72 13.18
N LYS A 222 -10.88 -15.39 14.19
CA LYS A 222 -11.63 -16.62 13.95
C LYS A 222 -13.02 -16.20 13.47
N LYS A 223 -13.36 -16.65 12.26
CA LYS A 223 -14.72 -16.58 11.75
C LYS A 223 -15.66 -17.46 12.57
#